data_AF-A0A0T5ZPY9-F1
#
_entry.id   AF-A0A0T5ZPY9-F1
#
_cell.length_a   1.000
_cell.length_b   1.000
_cell.length_c   1.000
_cell.angle_alpha   90.00
_cell.angle_beta   90.00
_cell.angle_gamma   90.00
#
_symmetry.space_group_name_H-M   'P 1'
#
loop_
_entity.id
_entity.type
_entity.pdbx_description
1 polymer ?
#
loop_
_entity_poly.entity_id
_entity_poly.type
_entity_poly.pdbx_seq_one_letter_code
_entity_poly.pdbx_strand_id
1 'polypeptide(L)' 'MPKVKDMSIDDLEQLIEHKLLEILGDPDLGLQLQKEFKRKLEQRLKKASKRISPEEVLKRFA' A
#
# COMPACT_ATOMS: atom_id res chain seq x y z
N MET A 1 -4.80 15.20 13.75
CA MET A 1 -3.33 15.04 13.77
C MET A 1 -2.97 14.36 15.07
N PRO A 2 -2.22 13.26 15.07
CA PRO A 2 -1.83 12.62 16.33
C PRO A 2 -0.96 13.60 17.12
N LYS A 3 -1.36 13.90 18.36
CA LYS A 3 -0.57 14.73 19.28
C LYS A 3 0.45 13.80 19.95
N VAL A 4 1.73 13.97 19.63
CA VAL A 4 2.82 13.29 20.36
C VAL A 4 2.99 14.05 21.66
N LYS A 5 2.38 13.57 22.75
CA LYS A 5 2.32 14.32 23.99
C LYS A 5 3.38 13.87 25.00
N ASP A 6 3.68 12.58 25.07
CA ASP A 6 4.69 12.02 25.98
C ASP A 6 5.30 10.76 25.33
N MET A 7 6.60 10.79 24.99
CA MET A 7 7.35 9.68 24.38
C MET A 7 8.67 9.56 25.13
N SER A 8 9.06 8.34 25.53
CA SER A 8 10.39 8.11 26.10
C SER A 8 11.47 8.12 25.03
N ILE A 9 12.75 8.16 25.43
CA ILE A 9 13.87 8.06 24.48
C ILE A 9 13.81 6.71 23.74
N ASP A 10 13.53 5.62 24.45
CA ASP A 10 13.42 4.28 23.89
C ASP A 10 12.29 4.19 22.84
N ASP A 11 11.14 4.81 23.11
CA ASP A 11 10.03 4.87 22.15
C ASP A 11 10.42 5.64 20.88
N LEU A 12 11.23 6.70 21.02
CA LEU A 12 11.74 7.48 19.89
C LEU A 12 12.75 6.68 19.07
N GLU A 13 13.65 5.94 19.72
CA GLU A 13 14.62 5.07 19.05
C GLU A 13 13.91 3.97 18.25
N GLN A 14 12.90 3.31 18.84
CA GLN A 14 12.08 2.31 18.15
C GLN A 14 11.31 2.90 16.97
N LEU A 15 10.76 4.11 17.12
CA LEU A 15 10.07 4.79 16.03
C LEU A 15 11.02 5.11 14.87
N ILE A 16 12.23 5.57 15.18
CA ILE A 16 13.27 5.86 14.18
C ILE A 16 13.69 4.57 13.47
N GLU A 17 13.96 3.49 14.21
CA GLU A 17 14.34 2.21 13.63
C GLU A 17 13.26 1.66 12.71
N HIS A 18 11.99 1.67 13.15
CA HIS A 18 10.86 1.24 12.32
C HIS A 18 10.74 2.09 11.05
N LYS A 19 10.92 3.42 11.15
CA LYS A 19 10.91 4.31 9.98
C LYS A 19 12.08 4.06 9.04
N LEU A 20 13.27 3.79 9.57
CA LEU A 20 14.43 3.43 8.76
C LEU A 20 14.21 2.10 8.04
N LEU A 21 13.58 1.11 8.68
CA LEU A 21 13.21 -0.15 8.04
C LEU A 21 12.12 0.03 6.97
N GLU A 22 11.13 0.88 7.19
CA GLU A 22 10.12 1.21 6.16
C GLU A 22 10.77 1.90 4.95
N ILE A 23 11.75 2.77 5.17
CA ILE A 23 12.44 3.53 4.11
C ILE A 23 13.47 2.67 3.38
N LEU A 24 14.33 1.96 4.11
CA LEU A 24 15.42 1.16 3.56
C LEU A 24 14.96 -0.23 3.11
N GLY A 25 13.88 -0.74 3.72
CA GLY A 25 13.28 -2.03 3.41
C GLY A 25 12.24 -1.98 2.30
N ASP A 26 11.87 -0.80 1.81
CA ASP A 26 11.10 -0.66 0.57
C ASP A 26 12.07 -0.62 -0.62
N PRO A 27 12.27 -1.75 -1.34
CA PRO A 27 13.15 -1.79 -2.51
C PRO A 27 12.64 -0.92 -3.65
N ASP A 28 11.36 -0.51 -3.61
CA ASP A 28 10.73 0.33 -4.59
C ASP A 28 10.71 1.81 -4.19
N LEU A 29 11.29 2.18 -3.04
CA LEU A 29 11.31 3.56 -2.57
C LEU A 29 11.98 4.48 -3.60
N GLY A 30 11.25 5.52 -4.02
CA GLY A 30 11.72 6.48 -5.02
C GLY A 30 11.54 6.02 -6.48
N LEU A 31 11.08 4.78 -6.71
CA LEU A 31 10.69 4.34 -8.04
C LEU A 31 9.36 4.98 -8.46
N GLN A 32 9.26 5.29 -9.74
CA GLN A 32 8.02 5.76 -10.34
C GLN A 32 7.47 4.70 -11.28
N LEU A 33 6.15 4.50 -11.23
CA LEU A 33 5.47 3.67 -12.22
C LEU A 33 5.75 4.20 -13.64
N GLN A 34 6.05 3.28 -14.55
CA GLN A 34 6.22 3.60 -15.97
C GLN A 34 4.95 4.27 -16.53
N LYS A 35 5.12 5.22 -17.46
CA LYS A 35 4.01 5.99 -18.05
C LYS A 35 2.95 5.09 -18.68
N GLU A 36 3.38 4.02 -19.34
CA GLU A 36 2.47 3.04 -19.96
C GLU A 36 1.61 2.31 -18.92
N PHE A 37 2.21 1.94 -17.78
CA PHE A 37 1.51 1.29 -16.69
C PHE A 37 0.47 2.23 -16.07
N LYS A 38 0.84 3.49 -15.80
CA LYS A 38 -0.09 4.52 -15.30
C LYS A 38 -1.30 4.69 -16.23
N ARG A 39 -1.07 4.80 -17.53
CA ARG A 39 -2.15 4.91 -18.53
C ARG A 39 -3.07 3.69 -18.53
N LYS A 40 -2.53 2.47 -18.46
CA LYS A 40 -3.34 1.23 -18.36
C LYS A 40 -4.15 1.20 -17.06
N LEU A 41 -3.56 1.62 -15.95
CA LEU A 41 -4.23 1.67 -14.65
C LEU A 41 -5.40 2.64 -14.67
N GLU A 42 -5.21 3.86 -15.17
CA GLU A 42 -6.27 4.85 -15.34
C GLU A 42 -7.43 4.33 -16.20
N GLN A 43 -7.12 3.67 -17.32
CA GLN A 43 -8.14 3.07 -18.19
C GLN A 43 -8.96 1.99 -17.47
N ARG A 44 -8.34 1.19 -16.60
CA ARG A 44 -9.02 0.17 -15.81
C ARG A 44 -9.90 0.79 -14.73
N LEU A 45 -9.39 1.79 -14.01
CA LEU A 45 -10.12 2.47 -12.93
C LEU A 45 -11.34 3.25 -13.44
N LYS A 46 -11.31 3.76 -14.67
CA LYS A 46 -12.48 4.39 -15.31
C LYS A 46 -13.65 3.43 -15.54
N LYS A 47 -13.40 2.12 -15.60
CA LYS A 47 -14.47 1.11 -15.71
C LYS A 47 -14.87 0.68 -14.31
N ALA A 48 -16.18 0.60 -14.05
CA ALA A 48 -16.67 -0.05 -12.84
C ALA A 48 -16.08 -1.46 -12.78
N SER A 49 -15.34 -1.75 -11.70
CA SER A 49 -14.75 -3.08 -11.51
C SER A 49 -15.87 -4.11 -11.52
N LYS A 50 -15.78 -5.11 -12.42
CA LYS A 50 -16.70 -6.24 -12.41
C LYS A 50 -16.47 -7.00 -11.11
N ARG A 51 -17.44 -6.92 -10.21
CA ARG A 51 -17.47 -7.73 -8.99
C ARG A 51 -18.30 -8.97 -9.28
N ILE A 52 -17.83 -10.10 -8.80
CA ILE A 52 -18.60 -11.35 -8.76
C ILE A 52 -18.96 -11.64 -7.31
N SER A 53 -20.12 -12.27 -7.09
CA SER A 53 -20.52 -12.63 -5.73
C SER A 53 -19.66 -13.79 -5.20
N PRO A 54 -19.55 -13.94 -3.87
CA PRO A 54 -18.87 -15.09 -3.27
C PRO A 54 -19.44 -16.43 -3.74
N GLU A 55 -20.77 -16.54 -3.94
CA GLU A 55 -21.37 -17.79 -4.42
C GLU A 55 -20.91 -18.14 -5.84
N GLU A 56 -20.74 -17.12 -6.71
CA GLU A 56 -20.26 -17.34 -8.07
C GLU A 56 -18.77 -17.71 -8.13
N VAL A 57 -17.96 -17.24 -7.18
CA VAL A 57 -16.57 -17.67 -7.03
C VAL A 57 -16.51 -19.16 -6.70
N LEU A 58 -17.27 -19.60 -5.69
CA LEU A 58 -17.31 -21.01 -5.27
C LEU A 58 -17.73 -21.92 -6.43
N LYS A 59 -18.74 -21.52 -7.22
CA LYS A 59 -19.21 -22.32 -8.36
C LYS A 59 -18.19 -22.47 -9.49
N ARG A 60 -17.27 -21.52 -9.67
CA ARG A 60 -16.31 -21.51 -10.79
C ARG A 60 -14.97 -22.14 -10.46
N PHE A 61 -14.57 -22.13 -9.18
CA PHE A 61 -13.20 -22.44 -8.77
C PHE A 61 -13.08 -23.48 -7.66
N ALA A 62 -14.19 -24.00 -7.11
CA ALA A 62 -14.22 -25.17 -6.22
C ALA A 62 -14.73 -26.39 -6.98
#